data_AF-A0A7C4LFY9-F1
#
_entry.id   AF-A0A7C4LFY9-F1
#
_cell.length_a   1.000
_cell.length_b   1.000
_cell.length_c   1.000
_cell.angle_alpha   90.00
_cell.angle_beta   90.00
_cell.angle_gamma   90.00
#
_symmetry.space_group_name_H-M   'P 1'
#
loop_
_entity.id
_entity.type
_entity.pdbx_description
1 polymer ?
#
loop_
_entity_poly.entity_id
_entity_poly.type
_entity_poly.pdbx_seq_one_letter_code
_entity_poly.pdbx_strand_id
1 'polypeptide(L)'
;MRLPCVRVSAKDVEEVLEFLKSRGAYVRNCKVKKLSDGSVAIPVKEDLDMSLIKELPAVLVSESCYEDFVCGTLGLSFKDLLTGLIPEGVLRRIPSSYDVIGDIAVINIPEDLLEYGRLIGEAISRVSRNVRAVYAGSYVSGEYRVRELKHVFGDPVSKTVHKEYGLRISVDVLRTYYNPSLAEEHRRIAELVNDGELVADLFCGVGPFSLHIASLRNATSYAVDFNPDAIKCLIESIGME
;
A
#
# COMPACT_ATOMS: atom_id res chain seq x y z
N MET A 1 -7.23 -20.79 -6.14
CA MET A 1 -8.32 -20.67 -5.15
C MET A 1 -9.56 -21.24 -5.80
N ARG A 2 -10.26 -22.15 -5.12
CA ARG A 2 -11.51 -22.73 -5.62
C ARG A 2 -12.63 -21.75 -5.35
N LEU A 3 -13.26 -21.24 -6.41
CA LEU A 3 -14.31 -20.21 -6.31
C LEU A 3 -15.53 -20.60 -7.13
N PRO A 4 -16.72 -20.10 -6.77
CA PRO A 4 -17.87 -20.21 -7.64
C PRO A 4 -17.62 -19.46 -8.95
N CYS A 5 -18.20 -19.96 -10.03
CA CYS A 5 -18.01 -19.41 -11.37
C CYS A 5 -19.30 -19.34 -12.18
N VAL A 6 -19.28 -18.48 -13.20
CA VAL A 6 -20.23 -18.50 -14.31
C VAL A 6 -19.50 -19.04 -15.53
N ARG A 7 -20.07 -20.08 -16.17
CA ARG A 7 -19.56 -20.58 -17.46
C ARG A 7 -20.24 -19.85 -18.60
N VAL A 8 -19.45 -19.43 -19.56
CA VAL A 8 -19.93 -18.71 -20.74
C VAL A 8 -19.24 -19.25 -21.98
N SER A 9 -19.86 -19.05 -23.15
CA SER A 9 -19.18 -19.30 -24.40
C SER A 9 -18.02 -18.31 -24.55
N ALA A 10 -16.98 -18.67 -25.31
CA ALA A 10 -15.85 -17.78 -25.56
C ALA A 10 -16.25 -16.45 -26.23
N LYS A 11 -17.42 -16.39 -26.90
CA LYS A 11 -17.91 -15.19 -27.59
C LYS A 11 -18.56 -14.18 -26.64
N ASP A 12 -19.07 -14.65 -25.50
CA ASP A 12 -19.88 -13.85 -24.58
C ASP A 12 -19.09 -13.39 -23.35
N VAL A 13 -17.80 -13.73 -23.27
CA VAL A 13 -16.94 -13.45 -22.11
C VAL A 13 -16.89 -11.96 -21.79
N GLU A 14 -16.78 -11.12 -22.80
CA GLU A 14 -16.62 -9.67 -22.61
C GLU A 14 -17.90 -9.03 -22.05
N GLU A 15 -19.05 -9.34 -22.66
CA GLU A 15 -20.36 -8.86 -22.22
C GLU A 15 -20.66 -9.29 -20.77
N VAL A 16 -20.45 -10.58 -20.46
CA VAL A 16 -20.71 -11.10 -19.11
C VAL A 16 -19.72 -10.54 -18.09
N LEU A 17 -18.45 -10.33 -18.46
CA LEU A 17 -17.48 -9.68 -17.59
C LEU A 17 -17.88 -8.23 -17.27
N GLU A 18 -18.36 -7.46 -18.25
CA GLU A 18 -18.80 -6.08 -18.05
C GLU A 18 -20.00 -6.01 -17.10
N PHE A 19 -20.98 -6.91 -17.30
CA PHE A 19 -22.13 -7.04 -16.41
C PHE A 19 -21.74 -7.44 -14.98
N LEU A 20 -20.87 -8.44 -14.82
CA LEU A 20 -20.43 -8.88 -13.49
C LEU A 20 -19.59 -7.81 -12.79
N LYS A 21 -18.83 -6.99 -13.55
CA LYS A 21 -18.10 -5.84 -13.01
C LYS A 21 -19.03 -4.73 -12.55
N SER A 22 -20.08 -4.41 -13.32
CA SER A 22 -21.03 -3.33 -12.99
C SER A 22 -21.84 -3.64 -11.73
N ARG A 23 -22.15 -4.92 -11.48
CA ARG A 23 -22.80 -5.40 -10.25
C ARG A 23 -21.83 -5.75 -9.11
N GLY A 24 -20.52 -5.57 -9.30
CA GLY A 24 -19.51 -5.89 -8.28
C GLY A 24 -19.41 -7.37 -7.91
N ALA A 25 -19.92 -8.26 -8.76
CA ALA A 25 -19.96 -9.71 -8.59
C ALA A 25 -18.67 -10.41 -9.04
N TYR A 26 -17.91 -9.79 -9.95
CA TYR A 26 -16.66 -10.35 -10.48
C TYR A 26 -15.51 -10.29 -9.46
N VAL A 27 -14.80 -11.41 -9.30
CA VAL A 27 -13.59 -11.50 -8.46
C VAL A 27 -12.38 -10.99 -9.24
N ARG A 28 -12.13 -9.68 -9.15
CA ARG A 28 -11.18 -8.93 -9.98
C ARG A 28 -9.74 -9.45 -9.94
N ASN A 29 -9.33 -10.08 -8.84
CA ASN A 29 -7.97 -10.59 -8.68
C ASN A 29 -7.77 -11.96 -9.33
N CYS A 30 -8.81 -12.65 -9.81
CA CYS A 30 -8.71 -13.98 -10.38
C CYS A 30 -8.80 -13.94 -11.91
N LYS A 31 -7.89 -14.65 -12.60
CA LYS A 31 -7.93 -14.76 -14.07
C LYS A 31 -9.03 -15.72 -14.49
N VAL A 32 -9.79 -15.37 -15.53
CA VAL A 32 -10.74 -16.32 -16.16
C VAL A 32 -10.02 -17.58 -16.65
N LYS A 33 -10.72 -18.71 -16.65
CA LYS A 33 -10.15 -20.03 -16.98
C LYS A 33 -10.85 -20.62 -18.20
N LYS A 34 -10.09 -20.98 -19.23
CA LYS A 34 -10.61 -21.72 -20.38
C LYS A 34 -10.73 -23.20 -20.02
N LEU A 35 -11.87 -23.81 -20.32
CA LEU A 35 -12.19 -25.19 -20.00
C LEU A 35 -11.99 -26.11 -21.20
N SER A 36 -11.96 -27.42 -20.96
CA SER A 36 -11.70 -28.45 -21.98
C SER A 36 -12.78 -28.52 -23.06
N ASP A 37 -14.02 -28.12 -22.73
CA ASP A 37 -15.15 -28.05 -23.66
C ASP A 37 -15.17 -26.77 -24.52
N GLY A 38 -14.16 -25.91 -24.38
CA GLY A 38 -14.06 -24.64 -25.10
C GLY A 38 -14.82 -23.48 -24.46
N SER A 39 -15.57 -23.72 -23.37
CA SER A 39 -16.19 -22.67 -22.56
C SER A 39 -15.17 -21.94 -21.68
N VAL A 40 -15.57 -20.82 -21.11
CA VAL A 40 -14.76 -20.01 -20.20
C VAL A 40 -15.48 -19.88 -18.86
N ALA A 41 -14.78 -20.20 -17.78
CA ALA A 41 -15.23 -19.98 -16.42
C ALA A 41 -14.78 -18.60 -15.93
N ILE A 42 -15.73 -17.80 -15.45
CA ILE A 42 -15.51 -16.48 -14.86
C ILE A 42 -15.75 -16.56 -13.35
N PRO A 43 -14.77 -16.20 -12.49
CA PRO A 43 -14.91 -16.27 -11.05
C PRO A 43 -15.85 -15.19 -10.50
N VAL A 44 -16.76 -15.58 -9.62
CA VAL A 44 -17.72 -14.69 -8.95
C VAL A 44 -17.63 -14.80 -7.43
N LYS A 45 -18.14 -13.79 -6.71
CA LYS A 45 -18.17 -13.81 -5.25
C LYS A 45 -19.18 -14.85 -4.73
N GLU A 46 -18.94 -15.39 -3.54
CA GLU A 46 -19.79 -16.43 -2.92
C GLU A 46 -21.21 -15.95 -2.58
N ASP A 47 -21.37 -14.65 -2.32
CA ASP A 47 -22.63 -14.00 -1.98
C ASP A 47 -23.46 -13.59 -3.22
N LEU A 48 -23.07 -14.05 -4.42
CA LEU A 48 -23.80 -13.72 -5.63
C LEU A 48 -25.21 -14.34 -5.61
N ASP A 49 -26.23 -13.47 -5.66
CA ASP A 49 -27.60 -13.92 -5.85
C ASP A 49 -27.74 -14.56 -7.23
N MET A 50 -28.01 -15.87 -7.24
CA MET A 50 -28.23 -16.68 -8.44
C MET A 50 -29.41 -16.17 -9.30
N SER A 51 -30.29 -15.32 -8.75
CA SER A 51 -31.35 -14.63 -9.50
C SER A 51 -30.80 -13.63 -10.52
N LEU A 52 -29.66 -12.97 -10.23
CA LEU A 52 -28.99 -12.00 -11.11
C LEU A 52 -28.36 -12.64 -12.34
N ILE A 53 -28.07 -13.95 -12.27
CA ILE A 53 -27.48 -14.74 -13.35
C ILE A 53 -28.55 -15.10 -14.39
N LYS A 54 -29.82 -15.21 -13.99
CA LYS A 54 -30.95 -15.52 -14.88
C LYS A 54 -31.33 -14.37 -15.82
N GLU A 55 -30.92 -13.14 -15.50
CA GLU A 55 -31.17 -11.96 -16.34
C GLU A 55 -30.18 -11.82 -17.51
N LEU A 56 -29.15 -12.67 -17.57
CA LEU A 56 -28.13 -12.60 -18.62
C LEU A 56 -28.60 -13.36 -19.87
N PRO A 57 -28.76 -12.70 -21.03
CA PRO A 57 -29.23 -13.35 -22.26
C PRO A 57 -28.23 -14.35 -22.88
N ALA A 58 -27.01 -14.49 -22.34
CA ALA A 58 -25.92 -15.30 -22.89
C ALA A 58 -25.25 -16.28 -21.88
N VAL A 59 -25.81 -16.46 -20.68
CA VAL A 59 -25.21 -17.37 -19.68
C VAL A 59 -25.63 -18.82 -19.89
N LEU A 60 -24.68 -19.65 -20.30
CA LEU A 60 -24.76 -21.11 -20.32
C LEU A 60 -24.50 -21.68 -18.92
N VAL A 61 -25.41 -21.48 -17.96
CA VAL A 61 -25.29 -22.22 -16.69
C VAL A 61 -26.63 -22.70 -16.15
N SER A 62 -26.80 -24.02 -16.20
CA SER A 62 -27.85 -24.81 -15.54
C SER A 62 -27.41 -25.43 -14.20
N GLU A 63 -26.16 -25.27 -13.73
CA GLU A 63 -25.63 -25.89 -12.49
C GLU A 63 -24.54 -25.05 -11.77
N SER A 64 -24.34 -25.28 -10.47
CA SER A 64 -23.30 -24.62 -9.66
C SER A 64 -21.87 -24.97 -10.13
N CYS A 65 -21.19 -24.05 -10.82
CA CYS A 65 -19.79 -24.18 -11.25
C CYS A 65 -18.83 -23.80 -10.12
N TYR A 66 -17.81 -24.64 -9.89
CA TYR A 66 -16.66 -24.31 -9.05
C TYR A 66 -15.37 -24.71 -9.76
N GLU A 67 -14.42 -23.78 -9.85
CA GLU A 67 -13.15 -24.01 -10.54
C GLU A 67 -11.99 -23.47 -9.73
N ASP A 68 -10.81 -24.06 -9.93
CA ASP A 68 -9.55 -23.53 -9.39
C ASP A 68 -9.03 -22.40 -10.26
N PHE A 69 -9.05 -21.18 -9.71
CA PHE A 69 -8.58 -19.98 -10.36
C PHE A 69 -7.18 -19.56 -9.89
N VAL A 70 -6.41 -18.99 -10.81
CA VAL A 70 -5.15 -18.30 -10.52
C VAL A 70 -5.49 -16.87 -10.12
N CYS A 71 -5.33 -16.57 -8.83
CA CYS A 71 -5.66 -15.27 -8.27
C CYS A 71 -4.40 -14.51 -7.84
N GLY A 72 -4.29 -13.26 -8.28
CA GLY A 72 -3.32 -12.30 -7.77
C GLY A 72 -3.84 -11.58 -6.53
N THR A 73 -3.18 -10.46 -6.21
CA THR A 73 -3.46 -9.62 -5.04
C THR A 73 -4.21 -8.33 -5.38
N LEU A 74 -4.62 -8.16 -6.63
CA LEU A 74 -5.20 -6.90 -7.13
C LEU A 74 -6.56 -6.61 -6.47
N GLY A 75 -6.63 -5.54 -5.68
CA GLY A 75 -7.86 -5.15 -4.99
C GLY A 75 -8.12 -5.90 -3.69
N LEU A 76 -7.18 -6.75 -3.24
CA LEU A 76 -7.16 -7.28 -1.89
C LEU A 76 -6.38 -6.35 -0.97
N SER A 77 -6.86 -6.20 0.25
CA SER A 77 -6.07 -5.67 1.36
C SER A 77 -5.13 -6.75 1.90
N PHE A 78 -4.09 -6.35 2.64
CA PHE A 78 -3.21 -7.32 3.29
C PHE A 78 -3.96 -8.14 4.34
N LYS A 79 -5.00 -7.59 4.95
CA LYS A 79 -5.87 -8.33 5.89
C LYS A 79 -6.65 -9.44 5.21
N ASP A 80 -7.11 -9.24 3.96
CA ASP A 80 -7.80 -10.28 3.20
C ASP A 80 -6.89 -11.49 2.96
N LEU A 81 -5.57 -11.25 2.81
CA LEU A 81 -4.58 -12.31 2.67
C LEU A 81 -4.30 -13.07 4.00
N LEU A 82 -4.66 -12.49 5.14
CA LEU A 82 -4.50 -13.09 6.46
C LEU A 82 -5.75 -13.84 6.93
N THR A 83 -6.89 -13.65 6.27
CA THR A 83 -8.14 -14.36 6.57
C THR A 83 -7.93 -15.87 6.48
N GLY A 84 -8.25 -16.58 7.57
CA GLY A 84 -8.05 -18.03 7.67
C GLY A 84 -6.62 -18.47 7.99
N LEU A 85 -5.64 -17.56 7.98
CA LEU A 85 -4.25 -17.84 8.40
C LEU A 85 -4.01 -17.47 9.87
N ILE A 86 -4.74 -16.48 10.40
CA ILE A 86 -4.65 -16.04 11.79
C ILE A 86 -6.03 -15.99 12.44
N PRO A 87 -6.13 -16.08 13.79
CA PRO A 87 -7.41 -16.01 14.49
C PRO A 87 -8.17 -14.71 14.18
N GLU A 88 -9.48 -14.79 14.00
CA GLU A 88 -10.30 -13.63 13.62
C GLU A 88 -10.22 -12.49 14.66
N GLY A 89 -10.16 -12.84 15.95
CA GLY A 89 -9.98 -11.88 17.04
C GLY A 89 -8.65 -11.11 16.96
N VAL A 90 -7.59 -11.75 16.45
CA VAL A 90 -6.29 -11.12 16.18
C VAL A 90 -6.40 -10.21 14.96
N LEU A 91 -6.99 -10.71 13.86
CA LEU A 91 -7.14 -9.97 12.61
C LEU A 91 -7.87 -8.63 12.79
N ARG A 92 -8.89 -8.60 13.67
CA ARG A 92 -9.65 -7.39 14.02
C ARG A 92 -8.82 -6.33 14.75
N ARG A 93 -7.80 -6.75 15.51
CA ARG A 93 -6.94 -5.86 16.32
C ARG A 93 -5.76 -5.27 15.54
N ILE A 94 -5.37 -5.88 14.43
CA ILE A 94 -4.33 -5.34 13.55
C ILE A 94 -4.88 -4.05 12.91
N PRO A 95 -4.15 -2.92 12.85
CA PRO A 95 -4.60 -1.73 12.14
C PRO A 95 -4.84 -1.98 10.66
N SER A 96 -5.75 -1.25 10.03
CA SER A 96 -6.06 -1.45 8.60
C SER A 96 -5.13 -0.66 7.65
N SER A 97 -4.34 0.28 8.18
CA SER A 97 -3.42 1.12 7.41
C SER A 97 -1.97 0.92 7.86
N TYR A 98 -1.06 1.26 6.95
CA TYR A 98 0.38 1.30 7.15
C TYR A 98 0.97 2.39 6.26
N ASP A 99 2.14 2.90 6.63
CA ASP A 99 2.87 3.91 5.87
C ASP A 99 3.85 3.23 4.91
N VAL A 100 3.96 3.71 3.67
CA VAL A 100 4.99 3.28 2.72
C VAL A 100 5.97 4.42 2.49
N ILE A 101 7.23 4.19 2.84
CA ILE A 101 8.33 5.13 2.72
C ILE A 101 9.31 4.58 1.68
N GLY A 102 9.17 5.00 0.43
CA GLY A 102 9.94 4.46 -0.70
C GLY A 102 9.64 2.97 -0.89
N ASP A 103 10.63 2.11 -0.62
CA ASP A 103 10.51 0.64 -0.68
C ASP A 103 10.38 -0.04 0.69
N ILE A 104 10.10 0.72 1.75
CA ILE A 104 9.91 0.21 3.13
C ILE A 104 8.50 0.48 3.60
N ALA A 105 7.84 -0.48 4.24
CA ALA A 105 6.56 -0.29 4.91
C ALA A 105 6.73 -0.26 6.44
N VAL A 106 5.97 0.63 7.10
CA VAL A 106 5.90 0.75 8.55
C VAL A 106 4.46 0.59 9.00
N ILE A 107 4.19 -0.39 9.86
CA ILE A 107 2.87 -0.66 10.41
C ILE A 107 2.90 -0.67 11.94
N ASN A 108 1.86 -0.15 12.57
CA ASN A 108 1.73 -0.27 14.02
C ASN A 108 1.15 -1.65 14.38
N ILE A 109 1.97 -2.55 14.90
CA ILE A 109 1.52 -3.87 15.37
C ILE A 109 1.61 -3.88 16.89
N PRO A 110 0.49 -4.12 17.62
CA PRO A 110 0.52 -4.29 19.06
C PRO A 110 1.55 -5.34 19.48
N GLU A 111 2.26 -5.10 20.58
CA GLU A 111 3.39 -5.94 20.99
C GLU A 111 3.01 -7.41 21.19
N ASP A 112 1.81 -7.66 21.71
CA ASP A 112 1.25 -8.99 21.91
C ASP A 112 0.84 -9.69 20.60
N LEU A 113 0.85 -8.98 19.46
CA LEU A 113 0.55 -9.53 18.14
C LEU A 113 1.80 -9.67 17.25
N LEU A 114 2.99 -9.37 17.77
CA LEU A 114 4.25 -9.45 17.01
C LEU A 114 4.60 -10.88 16.56
N GLU A 115 4.06 -11.92 17.21
CA GLU A 115 4.21 -13.30 16.76
C GLU A 115 3.67 -13.51 15.32
N TYR A 116 2.67 -12.71 14.92
CA TYR A 116 2.11 -12.71 13.56
C TYR A 116 2.84 -11.72 12.62
N GLY A 117 3.83 -10.98 13.12
CA GLY A 117 4.50 -9.90 12.40
C GLY A 117 5.05 -10.33 11.04
N ARG A 118 5.63 -11.54 10.96
CA ARG A 118 6.13 -12.08 9.69
C ARG A 118 5.03 -12.32 8.66
N LEU A 119 3.89 -12.90 9.08
CA LEU A 119 2.74 -13.13 8.19
C LEU A 119 2.14 -11.81 7.72
N ILE A 120 2.03 -10.83 8.63
CA ILE A 120 1.53 -9.49 8.32
C ILE A 120 2.46 -8.80 7.31
N GLY A 121 3.77 -8.83 7.55
CA GLY A 121 4.76 -8.23 6.65
C GLY A 121 4.78 -8.89 5.27
N GLU A 122 4.66 -10.20 5.20
CA GLU A 122 4.53 -10.93 3.92
C GLU A 122 3.26 -10.51 3.17
N ALA A 123 2.13 -10.44 3.86
CA ALA A 123 0.87 -9.99 3.27
C ALA A 123 0.97 -8.56 2.73
N ILE A 124 1.62 -7.65 3.45
CA ILE A 124 1.87 -6.27 3.01
C ILE A 124 2.73 -6.25 1.75
N SER A 125 3.86 -6.97 1.71
CA SER A 125 4.73 -7.02 0.52
C SER A 125 4.03 -7.58 -0.72
N ARG A 126 3.09 -8.52 -0.53
CA ARG A 126 2.28 -9.09 -1.62
C ARG A 126 1.27 -8.10 -2.21
N VAL A 127 0.77 -7.16 -1.41
CA VAL A 127 -0.15 -6.09 -1.85
C VAL A 127 0.64 -4.89 -2.40
N SER A 128 1.64 -4.42 -1.66
CA SER A 128 2.55 -3.32 -2.04
C SER A 128 3.85 -3.88 -2.64
N ARG A 129 3.83 -4.20 -3.94
CA ARG A 129 4.93 -4.92 -4.61
C ARG A 129 6.28 -4.20 -4.64
N ASN A 130 6.31 -2.88 -4.42
CA ASN A 130 7.53 -2.10 -4.29
C ASN A 130 8.18 -2.24 -2.91
N VAL A 131 7.48 -2.82 -1.92
CA VAL A 131 7.97 -2.97 -0.55
C VAL A 131 8.88 -4.19 -0.45
N ARG A 132 10.14 -3.96 -0.11
CA ARG A 132 11.15 -5.00 0.15
C ARG A 132 11.42 -5.26 1.62
N ALA A 133 11.02 -4.34 2.51
CA ALA A 133 11.21 -4.44 3.96
C ALA A 133 9.98 -3.94 4.70
N VAL A 134 9.61 -4.60 5.81
CA VAL A 134 8.50 -4.20 6.66
C VAL A 134 8.96 -4.13 8.11
N TYR A 135 8.61 -3.03 8.76
CA TYR A 135 8.88 -2.78 10.17
C TYR A 135 7.58 -2.61 10.95
N ALA A 136 7.52 -3.22 12.12
CA ALA A 136 6.50 -2.99 13.12
C ALA A 136 6.95 -1.88 14.07
N GLY A 137 6.22 -0.77 14.12
CA GLY A 137 6.53 0.35 14.99
C GLY A 137 5.53 0.54 16.11
N SER A 138 5.98 0.91 17.30
CA SER A 138 5.10 1.43 18.35
C SER A 138 4.74 2.91 18.10
N TYR A 139 4.14 3.56 19.10
CA TYR A 139 3.96 5.01 19.11
C TYR A 139 5.31 5.76 19.04
N VAL A 140 5.27 6.99 18.51
CA VAL A 140 6.42 7.90 18.46
C VAL A 140 6.85 8.30 19.88
N SER A 141 8.14 8.14 20.21
CA SER A 141 8.69 8.39 21.55
C SER A 141 10.06 9.09 21.51
N GLY A 142 10.54 9.54 22.67
CA GLY A 142 11.88 10.10 22.86
C GLY A 142 12.08 11.53 22.34
N GLU A 143 13.25 12.09 22.65
CA GLU A 143 13.62 13.47 22.28
C GLU A 143 13.74 13.66 20.76
N TYR A 144 14.22 12.65 20.04
CA TYR A 144 14.30 12.65 18.57
C TYR A 144 13.01 12.25 17.86
N ARG A 145 11.94 11.91 18.61
CA ARG A 145 10.64 11.49 18.05
C ARG A 145 10.76 10.33 17.04
N VAL A 146 11.72 9.43 17.26
CA VAL A 146 11.93 8.23 16.43
C VAL A 146 11.04 7.10 16.97
N ARG A 147 10.40 6.35 16.07
CA ARG A 147 9.63 5.16 16.45
C ARG A 147 10.61 4.02 16.73
N GLU A 148 10.44 3.29 17.82
CA GLU A 148 11.11 2.00 17.96
C GLU A 148 10.48 1.03 16.95
N LEU A 149 11.28 0.65 15.94
CA LEU A 149 10.86 -0.18 14.83
C LEU A 149 11.52 -1.56 14.93
N LYS A 150 10.69 -2.61 14.93
CA LYS A 150 11.11 -4.01 14.87
C LYS A 150 10.97 -4.51 13.44
N HIS A 151 12.04 -5.04 12.86
CA HIS A 151 11.97 -5.65 11.53
C HIS A 151 11.08 -6.90 11.58
N VAL A 152 10.11 -7.02 10.68
CA VAL A 152 9.17 -8.16 10.65
C VAL A 152 9.19 -8.96 9.36
N PHE A 153 9.60 -8.37 8.23
CA PHE A 153 9.65 -9.08 6.95
C PHE A 153 10.59 -8.41 5.95
N GLY A 154 11.23 -9.22 5.10
CA GLY A 154 12.02 -8.75 3.96
C GLY A 154 13.50 -8.52 4.29
N ASP A 155 14.12 -7.62 3.53
CA ASP A 155 15.51 -7.25 3.72
C ASP A 155 15.65 -6.33 4.95
N PRO A 156 16.63 -6.57 5.85
CA PRO A 156 16.82 -5.76 7.05
C PRO A 156 17.51 -4.42 6.75
N VAL A 157 16.94 -3.64 5.84
CA VAL A 157 17.42 -2.34 5.38
C VAL A 157 16.60 -1.21 5.98
N SER A 158 17.26 -0.18 6.51
CA SER A 158 16.60 0.98 7.12
C SER A 158 16.50 2.19 6.19
N LYS A 159 17.39 2.25 5.19
CA LYS A 159 17.54 3.43 4.32
C LYS A 159 16.82 3.25 3.00
N THR A 160 16.11 4.29 2.58
CA THR A 160 15.24 4.31 1.40
C THR A 160 15.19 5.71 0.80
N VAL A 161 14.61 5.83 -0.40
CA VAL A 161 14.30 7.10 -1.03
C VAL A 161 12.80 7.17 -1.26
N HIS A 162 12.13 8.08 -0.56
CA HIS A 162 10.71 8.37 -0.79
C HIS A 162 10.56 9.43 -1.88
N LYS A 163 9.47 9.36 -2.65
CA LYS A 163 9.18 10.32 -3.71
C LYS A 163 7.92 11.12 -3.41
N GLU A 164 8.05 12.44 -3.31
CA GLU A 164 6.93 13.37 -3.18
C GLU A 164 6.96 14.37 -4.36
N TYR A 165 5.91 14.40 -5.19
CA TYR A 165 5.80 15.36 -6.31
C TYR A 165 7.05 15.50 -7.20
N GLY A 166 7.76 14.40 -7.41
CA GLY A 166 9.01 14.37 -8.19
C GLY A 166 10.28 14.58 -7.37
N LEU A 167 10.18 15.10 -6.14
CA LEU A 167 11.30 15.20 -5.21
C LEU A 167 11.69 13.84 -4.66
N ARG A 168 12.98 13.67 -4.40
CA ARG A 168 13.56 12.46 -3.85
C ARG A 168 14.08 12.77 -2.46
N ILE A 169 13.52 12.10 -1.46
CA ILE A 169 13.80 12.35 -0.05
C ILE A 169 14.47 11.09 0.52
N SER A 170 15.74 11.21 0.88
CA SER A 170 16.47 10.17 1.62
C SER A 170 15.86 10.04 3.01
N VAL A 171 15.60 8.81 3.45
CA VAL A 171 15.05 8.53 4.78
C VAL A 171 15.74 7.29 5.34
N ASP A 172 16.20 7.37 6.59
CA ASP A 172 16.49 6.19 7.41
C ASP A 172 15.37 6.00 8.43
N VAL A 173 14.52 4.99 8.23
CA VAL A 173 13.31 4.79 9.04
C VAL A 173 13.61 4.40 10.49
N LEU A 174 14.82 3.91 10.79
CA LEU A 174 15.24 3.55 12.15
C LEU A 174 15.84 4.73 12.92
N ARG A 175 16.24 5.79 12.22
CA ARG A 175 17.01 6.90 12.80
C ARG A 175 16.34 8.26 12.64
N THR A 176 15.36 8.38 11.77
CA THR A 176 14.73 9.65 11.42
C THR A 176 13.21 9.54 11.50
N TYR A 177 12.56 10.66 11.81
CA TYR A 177 11.11 10.79 11.68
C TYR A 177 10.77 11.21 10.25
N TYR A 178 9.78 10.54 9.67
CA TYR A 178 9.18 10.95 8.40
C TYR A 178 7.73 10.47 8.35
N ASN A 179 6.84 11.32 7.85
CA ASN A 179 5.42 10.98 7.68
C ASN A 179 4.98 11.26 6.24
N PRO A 180 4.76 10.22 5.41
CA PRO A 180 4.35 10.40 4.02
C PRO A 180 2.95 11.00 3.89
N SER A 181 2.11 10.98 4.94
CA SER A 181 0.78 11.58 4.90
C SER A 181 0.78 13.11 4.85
N LEU A 182 1.95 13.74 5.07
CA LEU A 182 2.10 15.20 5.07
C LEU A 182 2.53 15.76 3.71
N ALA A 183 2.68 14.94 2.66
CA ALA A 183 3.13 15.38 1.34
C ALA A 183 2.31 16.57 0.79
N GLU A 184 0.99 16.53 0.93
CA GLU A 184 0.10 17.63 0.51
C GLU A 184 0.37 18.91 1.33
N GLU A 185 0.67 18.78 2.62
CA GLU A 185 0.97 19.93 3.48
C GLU A 185 2.34 20.52 3.18
N HIS A 186 3.36 19.67 2.91
CA HIS A 186 4.67 20.13 2.46
C HIS A 186 4.55 21.01 1.22
N ARG A 187 3.78 20.53 0.23
CA ARG A 187 3.51 21.27 -1.00
C ARG A 187 2.71 22.55 -0.74
N ARG A 188 1.62 22.47 0.03
CA ARG A 188 0.77 23.63 0.34
C ARG A 188 1.57 24.76 0.97
N ILE A 189 2.43 24.45 1.94
CA ILE A 189 3.28 25.47 2.58
C ILE A 189 4.27 26.06 1.58
N ALA A 190 4.89 25.24 0.73
CA ALA A 190 5.79 25.73 -0.30
C ALA A 190 5.11 26.65 -1.33
N GLU A 191 3.84 26.40 -1.65
CA GLU A 191 3.06 27.26 -2.55
C GLU A 191 2.74 28.64 -1.95
N LEU A 192 2.70 28.76 -0.62
CA LEU A 192 2.46 30.01 0.10
C LEU A 192 3.70 30.91 0.21
N VAL A 193 4.90 30.34 0.06
CA VAL A 193 6.16 31.10 0.10
C VAL A 193 6.31 31.92 -1.18
N ASN A 194 6.86 33.12 -1.07
CA ASN A 194 7.17 33.98 -2.22
C ASN A 194 8.66 33.96 -2.57
N ASP A 195 8.99 34.30 -3.82
CA ASP A 195 10.37 34.46 -4.25
C ASP A 195 11.09 35.55 -3.44
N GLY A 196 12.34 35.28 -3.06
CA GLY A 196 13.18 36.16 -2.24
C GLY A 196 12.95 36.07 -0.74
N GLU A 197 11.98 35.25 -0.26
CA GLU A 197 11.76 35.07 1.17
C GLU A 197 12.90 34.29 1.86
N LEU A 198 13.07 34.59 3.15
CA LEU A 198 13.91 33.82 4.07
C LEU A 198 13.00 33.00 4.98
N VAL A 199 13.09 31.67 4.87
CA VAL A 199 12.27 30.73 5.66
C VAL A 199 13.15 30.05 6.70
N ALA A 200 12.64 29.93 7.93
CA ALA A 200 13.28 29.16 9.00
C ALA A 200 12.45 27.90 9.29
N ASP A 201 12.99 26.73 8.95
CA ASP A 201 12.40 25.43 9.20
C ASP A 201 13.09 24.81 10.43
N LEU A 202 12.54 25.09 11.61
CA LEU A 202 13.22 24.88 12.91
C LEU A 202 13.26 23.42 13.37
N PHE A 203 12.47 22.54 12.74
CA PHE A 203 12.36 21.11 13.04
C PHE A 203 12.24 20.33 11.73
N CYS A 204 13.21 20.52 10.84
CA CYS A 204 13.06 20.13 9.45
C CYS A 204 13.03 18.61 9.26
N GLY A 205 13.52 17.81 10.21
CA GLY A 205 13.71 16.38 10.05
C GLY A 205 14.57 16.09 8.83
N VAL A 206 14.07 15.26 7.92
CA VAL A 206 14.72 14.97 6.62
C VAL A 206 14.52 16.10 5.58
N GLY A 207 13.91 17.21 6.00
CA GLY A 207 13.73 18.47 5.28
C GLY A 207 12.67 18.51 4.19
N PRO A 208 11.53 17.79 4.27
CA PRO A 208 10.56 17.80 3.19
C PRO A 208 10.01 19.21 2.91
N PHE A 209 9.67 20.00 3.93
CA PHE A 209 9.22 21.40 3.74
C PHE A 209 10.26 22.24 3.00
N SER A 210 11.51 22.23 3.50
CA SER A 210 12.61 22.97 2.89
C SER A 210 12.89 22.54 1.44
N LEU A 211 12.84 21.24 1.13
CA LEU A 211 13.02 20.71 -0.23
C LEU A 211 11.88 21.14 -1.15
N HIS A 212 10.63 21.08 -0.68
CA HIS A 212 9.47 21.55 -1.44
C HIS A 212 9.55 23.04 -1.76
N ILE A 213 9.89 23.87 -0.76
CA ILE A 213 10.06 25.32 -0.94
C ILE A 213 11.13 25.59 -2.01
N ALA A 214 12.31 24.98 -1.87
CA ALA A 214 13.41 25.16 -2.82
C ALA A 214 13.07 24.68 -4.24
N SER A 215 12.14 23.73 -4.39
CA SER A 215 11.71 23.23 -5.70
C SER A 215 10.69 24.12 -6.42
N LEU A 216 9.92 24.92 -5.67
CA LEU A 216 8.81 25.72 -6.21
C LEU A 216 9.09 27.22 -6.23
N ARG A 217 10.07 27.70 -5.46
CA ARG A 217 10.34 29.11 -5.22
C ARG A 217 11.84 29.40 -5.23
N ASN A 218 12.19 30.60 -5.68
CA ASN A 218 13.53 31.14 -5.51
C ASN A 218 13.65 31.78 -4.12
N ALA A 219 13.64 30.96 -3.07
CA ALA A 219 13.69 31.37 -1.67
C ALA A 219 14.83 30.67 -0.92
N THR A 220 15.29 31.26 0.19
CA THR A 220 16.34 30.64 1.03
C THR A 220 15.70 30.03 2.26
N SER A 221 15.89 28.72 2.47
CA SER A 221 15.42 28.01 3.67
C SER A 221 16.60 27.67 4.59
N TYR A 222 16.52 28.09 5.85
CA TYR A 222 17.39 27.64 6.92
C TYR A 222 16.73 26.44 7.61
N ALA A 223 17.18 25.24 7.24
CA ALA A 223 16.67 23.99 7.78
C ALA A 223 17.51 23.56 8.98
N VAL A 224 16.88 23.47 10.14
CA VAL A 224 17.51 23.15 11.42
C VAL A 224 16.81 21.93 12.01
N ASP A 225 17.60 20.98 12.50
CA ASP A 225 17.10 19.86 13.28
C ASP A 225 18.15 19.44 14.31
N PHE A 226 17.67 18.92 15.44
CA PHE A 226 18.53 18.41 16.50
C PHE A 226 19.08 17.02 16.18
N ASN A 227 18.40 16.24 15.34
CA ASN A 227 18.81 14.91 14.94
C ASN A 227 19.85 14.96 13.80
N PRO A 228 21.13 14.59 14.06
CA PRO A 228 22.16 14.65 13.03
C PRO A 228 21.93 13.66 11.88
N ASP A 229 21.24 12.55 12.11
CA ASP A 229 20.94 11.59 11.03
C ASP A 229 19.85 12.12 10.08
N ALA A 230 18.95 12.97 10.59
CA ALA A 230 17.96 13.67 9.77
C ALA A 230 18.64 14.70 8.85
N ILE A 231 19.59 15.48 9.39
CA ILE A 231 20.40 16.42 8.59
C ILE A 231 21.25 15.69 7.54
N LYS A 232 21.83 14.52 7.84
CA LYS A 232 22.54 13.71 6.83
C LYS A 232 21.61 13.32 5.69
N CYS A 233 20.39 12.86 6.00
CA CYS A 233 19.39 12.51 4.99
C CYS A 233 18.97 13.72 4.13
N LEU A 234 18.81 14.90 4.75
CA LEU A 234 18.53 16.14 4.03
C LEU A 234 19.67 16.49 3.06
N ILE A 235 20.92 16.49 3.53
CA ILE A 235 22.10 16.78 2.68
C ILE A 235 22.16 15.81 1.50
N GLU A 236 21.91 14.53 1.73
CA GLU A 236 21.84 13.54 0.66
C GLU A 236 20.74 13.87 -0.35
N SER A 237 19.56 14.25 0.13
CA SER A 237 18.41 14.60 -0.72
C SER A 237 18.69 15.81 -1.60
N ILE A 238 19.37 16.84 -1.07
CA ILE A 238 19.80 18.03 -1.84
C ILE A 238 20.73 17.64 -2.99
N GLY A 239 21.56 16.62 -2.81
CA GLY A 239 22.46 16.11 -3.84
C GLY A 239 21.81 15.17 -4.87
N MET A 240 20.51 14.88 -4.76
CA MET A 240 19.80 14.03 -5.70
C MET A 240 19.18 14.85 -6.84
N GLU A 241 19.49 14.44 -8.08
CA GLU A 241 18.76 14.87 -9.30
C GLU A 241 17.43 14.11 -9.46
#